data_AF-A0A820KII1-F1
#
_entry.id   AF-A0A820KII1-F1
#
_cell.length_a   1.000
_cell.length_b   1.000
_cell.length_c   1.000
_cell.angle_alpha   90.00
_cell.angle_beta   90.00
_cell.angle_gamma   90.00
#
_symmetry.space_group_name_H-M   'P 1'
#
loop_
_entity.id
_entity.type
_entity.pdbx_description
1 polymer ?
#
loop_
_entity_poly.entity_id
_entity_poly.type
_entity_poly.pdbx_seq_one_letter_code
_entity_poly.pdbx_strand_id
1 'polypeptide(L)'
;MKRQLETKTREYGKKQLSDGKTIGGKNRLSKQKIIRLQITFASTIRKCKHDLDLLFKRSWAIFWHKYSTNDDPRHDSCSIDWCGYLKAARDGTSYDHTPHALPRPVLDAIKSVFDNLCSRKSLERVLDASSQNPNEGFHSLVWLMSPK
;
A
#
# COMPACT_ATOMS: atom_id res chain seq x y z
N MET A 1 0.09 9.35 2.26
CA MET A 1 0.93 8.19 1.91
C MET A 1 2.39 8.56 1.64
N LYS A 2 2.80 9.13 0.50
CA LYS A 2 4.23 9.37 0.17
C LYS A 2 4.97 10.13 1.27
N ARG A 3 4.48 11.32 1.66
CA ARG A 3 5.09 12.13 2.72
C ARG A 3 5.10 11.41 4.07
N GLN A 4 4.07 10.64 4.42
CA GLN A 4 4.05 9.84 5.66
C GLN A 4 5.09 8.71 5.65
N LEU A 5 5.24 8.01 4.53
CA LEU A 5 6.27 6.97 4.34
C LEU A 5 7.67 7.58 4.32
N GLU A 6 7.86 8.75 3.71
CA GLU A 6 9.10 9.51 3.76
C GLU A 6 9.42 10.01 5.17
N THR A 7 8.41 10.45 5.94
CA THR A 7 8.57 10.80 7.36
C THR A 7 9.01 9.59 8.16
N LYS A 8 8.38 8.43 7.97
CA LYS A 8 8.84 7.17 8.58
C LYS A 8 10.27 6.83 8.13
N THR A 9 10.60 7.08 6.87
CA THR A 9 11.95 6.86 6.35
C THR A 9 12.99 7.77 7.03
N ARG A 10 12.61 9.01 7.38
CA ARG A 10 13.47 9.95 8.12
C ARG A 10 13.56 9.60 9.61
N GLU A 11 12.43 9.29 10.25
CA GLU A 11 12.31 8.91 11.66
C GLU A 11 13.16 7.66 11.97
N TYR A 12 13.08 6.66 11.09
CA TYR A 12 13.83 5.41 11.20
C TYR A 12 15.12 5.41 10.36
N GLY A 13 15.50 6.55 9.77
CA GLY A 13 16.64 6.63 8.85
C GLY A 13 17.97 6.37 9.54
N LYS A 14 18.04 6.65 10.85
CA LYS A 14 19.21 6.38 11.72
C LYS A 14 18.95 5.27 12.74
N LYS A 15 17.70 4.80 12.87
CA LYS A 15 17.33 3.76 13.83
C LYS A 15 17.37 2.40 13.16
N GLN A 16 17.93 1.42 13.85
CA GLN A 16 17.82 0.03 13.43
C GLN A 16 16.43 -0.48 13.79
N LEU A 17 15.83 -1.23 12.86
CA LEU A 17 14.65 -2.03 13.13
C LEU A 17 15.06 -3.33 13.83
N SER A 18 14.11 -4.19 14.17
CA SER A 18 14.37 -5.45 14.90
C SER A 18 15.35 -6.40 14.20
N ASP A 19 15.61 -6.23 12.90
CA ASP A 19 16.60 -6.98 12.13
C ASP A 19 17.98 -6.30 12.05
N GLY A 20 18.24 -5.28 12.87
CA GLY A 20 19.51 -4.56 12.89
C GLY A 20 19.75 -3.66 11.66
N LYS A 21 18.76 -3.50 10.78
CA LYS A 21 18.86 -2.72 9.54
C LYS A 21 17.96 -1.49 9.58
N THR A 22 18.34 -0.44 8.87
CA THR A 22 17.50 0.76 8.74
C THR A 22 16.26 0.46 7.90
N ILE A 23 15.25 1.34 7.93
CA ILE A 23 14.00 1.14 7.18
C ILE A 23 14.19 1.21 5.65
N GLY A 24 15.18 1.97 5.19
CA GLY A 24 15.50 2.17 3.78
C GLY A 24 16.64 1.26 3.28
N GLY A 25 16.99 1.40 2.00
CA GLY A 25 18.09 0.66 1.37
C GLY A 25 17.65 -0.42 0.38
N LYS A 26 18.63 -1.18 -0.15
CA LYS A 26 18.40 -2.22 -1.17
C LYS A 26 17.43 -3.27 -0.62
N ASN A 27 16.44 -3.65 -1.43
CA ASN A 27 15.36 -4.58 -1.09
C ASN A 27 14.41 -4.14 0.04
N ARG A 28 14.57 -2.95 0.62
CA ARG A 28 13.71 -2.39 1.68
C ARG A 28 12.82 -1.26 1.14
N LEU A 29 12.33 -0.36 2.00
CA LEU A 29 11.46 0.74 1.60
C LEU A 29 12.23 1.82 0.82
N SER A 30 12.47 1.56 -0.47
CA SER A 30 13.11 2.53 -1.36
C SER A 30 12.11 3.58 -1.86
N LYS A 31 12.63 4.72 -2.35
CA LYS A 31 11.81 5.77 -3.02
C LYS A 31 10.93 5.19 -4.13
N GLN A 32 11.46 4.26 -4.93
CA GLN A 32 10.69 3.60 -5.99
C GLN A 32 9.56 2.73 -5.43
N LYS A 33 9.79 1.98 -4.34
CA LYS A 33 8.72 1.21 -3.69
C LYS A 33 7.64 2.13 -3.09
N ILE A 34 8.02 3.26 -2.50
CA ILE A 34 7.08 4.29 -2.01
C ILE A 34 6.21 4.84 -3.15
N ILE A 35 6.82 5.20 -4.29
CA ILE A 35 6.09 5.70 -5.47
C ILE A 35 5.12 4.62 -5.99
N ARG A 36 5.55 3.37 -6.09
CA ARG A 36 4.68 2.27 -6.53
C ARG A 36 3.50 2.08 -5.59
N LEU A 37 3.72 2.06 -4.28
CA LEU A 37 2.66 1.98 -3.27
C LEU A 37 1.64 3.11 -3.45
N GLN A 38 2.12 4.34 -3.66
CA GLN A 38 1.28 5.52 -3.89
C GLN A 38 0.41 5.36 -5.15
N ILE A 39 0.99 4.92 -6.27
CA ILE A 39 0.28 4.72 -7.54
C ILE A 39 -0.76 3.61 -7.40
N THR A 40 -0.42 2.49 -6.77
CA THR A 40 -1.35 1.37 -6.56
C THR A 40 -2.52 1.78 -5.67
N PHE A 41 -2.28 2.57 -4.63
CA PHE A 41 -3.33 3.08 -3.75
C PHE A 41 -4.30 4.02 -4.47
N ALA A 42 -3.77 5.00 -5.22
CA ALA A 42 -4.59 5.90 -6.03
C ALA A 42 -5.41 5.15 -7.11
N SER A 43 -4.80 4.14 -7.74
CA SER A 43 -5.50 3.26 -8.70
C SER A 43 -6.64 2.49 -8.04
N THR A 44 -6.43 1.98 -6.83
CA THR A 44 -7.44 1.24 -6.06
C THR A 44 -8.65 2.11 -5.74
N ILE A 45 -8.41 3.34 -5.27
CA ILE A 45 -9.49 4.30 -5.01
C ILE A 45 -10.31 4.57 -6.27
N ARG A 46 -9.64 4.81 -7.40
CA ARG A 46 -10.34 5.05 -8.67
C ARG A 46 -11.18 3.87 -9.17
N LYS A 47 -10.83 2.64 -8.78
CA LYS A 47 -11.56 1.43 -9.17
C LYS A 47 -12.72 1.09 -8.22
N CYS A 48 -12.73 1.63 -7.01
CA CYS A 48 -13.70 1.30 -5.95
C CYS A 48 -14.61 2.49 -5.58
N LYS A 49 -14.82 3.45 -6.49
CA LYS A 49 -15.38 4.79 -6.25
C LYS A 49 -16.78 4.87 -5.59
N HIS A 50 -17.47 3.75 -5.40
CA HIS A 50 -18.82 3.69 -4.82
C HIS A 50 -18.99 2.55 -3.81
N ASP A 51 -17.91 1.88 -3.42
CA ASP A 51 -17.96 0.73 -2.54
C ASP A 51 -16.89 0.85 -1.46
N LEU A 52 -17.32 1.29 -0.27
CA LEU A 52 -16.44 1.51 0.88
C LEU A 52 -15.84 0.21 1.41
N ASP A 53 -16.61 -0.87 1.47
CA ASP A 53 -16.13 -2.14 1.99
C ASP A 53 -15.11 -2.77 1.01
N LEU A 54 -15.37 -2.67 -0.30
CA LEU A 54 -14.41 -3.08 -1.32
C LEU A 54 -13.16 -2.20 -1.30
N LEU A 55 -13.30 -0.88 -1.14
CA LEU A 55 -12.18 0.03 -1.03
C LEU A 55 -11.33 -0.29 0.20
N PHE A 56 -11.96 -0.54 1.36
CA PHE A 56 -11.29 -0.96 2.58
C PHE A 56 -10.50 -2.25 2.37
N LYS A 57 -11.17 -3.28 1.84
CA LYS A 57 -10.58 -4.60 1.57
C LYS A 57 -9.39 -4.49 0.61
N ARG A 58 -9.54 -3.77 -0.51
CA ARG A 58 -8.48 -3.62 -1.52
C ARG A 58 -7.34 -2.71 -1.07
N SER A 59 -7.61 -1.71 -0.23
CA SER A 59 -6.56 -0.85 0.35
C SER A 59 -5.64 -1.66 1.26
N TRP A 60 -6.21 -2.52 2.11
CA TRP A 60 -5.43 -3.46 2.92
C TRP A 60 -4.74 -4.55 2.11
N ALA A 61 -5.31 -4.97 0.98
CA ALA A 61 -4.66 -5.91 0.07
C ALA A 61 -3.28 -5.42 -0.41
N ILE A 62 -3.07 -4.11 -0.54
CA ILE A 62 -1.77 -3.54 -0.92
C ILE A 62 -0.71 -3.84 0.15
N PHE A 63 -1.07 -3.73 1.43
CA PHE A 63 -0.17 -4.06 2.54
C PHE A 63 0.14 -5.56 2.56
N TRP A 64 -0.91 -6.40 2.52
CA TRP A 64 -0.75 -7.85 2.57
C TRP A 64 0.01 -8.40 1.36
N HIS A 65 -0.18 -7.81 0.17
CA HIS A 65 0.61 -8.15 -1.01
C HIS A 65 2.11 -7.89 -0.83
N LYS A 66 2.50 -6.90 -0.02
CA LYS A 66 3.92 -6.66 0.33
C LYS A 66 4.42 -7.54 1.46
N TYR A 67 3.51 -8.06 2.28
CA TYR A 67 3.78 -9.02 3.33
C TYR A 67 4.00 -10.44 2.78
N SER A 68 3.34 -10.79 1.67
CA SER A 68 3.42 -12.11 1.06
C SER A 68 4.84 -12.57 0.75
N THR A 69 5.13 -13.81 1.11
CA THR A 69 6.34 -14.54 0.74
C THR A 69 5.98 -15.80 -0.07
N ASN A 70 6.98 -16.50 -0.58
CA ASN A 70 6.75 -17.79 -1.25
C ASN A 70 6.16 -18.84 -0.28
N ASP A 71 6.54 -18.79 1.00
CA ASP A 71 6.05 -19.71 2.04
C ASP A 71 4.71 -19.29 2.67
N ASP A 72 4.40 -17.99 2.67
CA ASP A 72 3.17 -17.40 3.24
C ASP A 72 2.55 -16.42 2.21
N PRO A 73 1.90 -16.93 1.14
CA PRO A 73 1.29 -16.10 0.11
C PRO A 73 -0.06 -15.52 0.59
N ARG A 74 -0.13 -14.19 0.75
CA ARG A 74 -1.33 -13.47 1.23
C ARG A 74 -1.97 -12.62 0.14
N HIS A 75 -2.81 -13.23 -0.69
CA HIS A 75 -3.43 -12.57 -1.85
C HIS A 75 -4.96 -12.63 -1.89
N ASP A 76 -5.61 -13.04 -0.79
CA ASP A 76 -7.07 -13.26 -0.72
C ASP A 76 -7.92 -12.03 -1.06
N SER A 77 -7.35 -10.84 -0.85
CA SER A 77 -8.00 -9.56 -1.12
C SER A 77 -7.46 -8.83 -2.36
N CYS A 78 -6.53 -9.45 -3.08
CA CYS A 78 -5.97 -8.89 -4.30
C CYS A 78 -6.94 -9.00 -5.48
N SER A 79 -6.76 -8.15 -6.49
CA SER A 79 -7.42 -8.30 -7.78
C SER A 79 -6.45 -8.89 -8.79
N ILE A 80 -6.94 -9.77 -9.67
CA ILE A 80 -6.13 -10.37 -10.73
C ILE A 80 -5.53 -9.32 -11.67
N ASP A 81 -6.18 -8.16 -11.87
CA ASP A 81 -5.69 -7.09 -12.76
C ASP A 81 -4.24 -6.68 -12.49
N TRP A 82 -3.84 -6.64 -11.21
CA TRP A 82 -2.56 -6.10 -10.77
C TRP A 82 -1.72 -7.10 -9.98
N CYS A 83 -2.32 -8.17 -9.45
CA CYS A 83 -1.60 -9.17 -8.68
C CYS A 83 -0.99 -10.23 -9.59
N GLY A 84 0.34 -10.20 -9.72
CA GLY A 84 1.08 -11.19 -10.50
C GLY A 84 0.92 -12.62 -9.97
N TYR A 85 0.78 -12.80 -8.66
CA TYR A 85 0.55 -14.13 -8.07
C TYR A 85 -0.77 -14.74 -8.54
N LEU A 86 -1.87 -13.98 -8.51
CA LEU A 86 -3.17 -14.45 -8.97
C LEU A 86 -3.18 -14.73 -10.49
N LYS A 87 -2.45 -13.93 -11.28
CA LYS A 87 -2.26 -14.20 -12.71
C LYS A 87 -1.51 -15.51 -12.93
N ALA A 88 -0.40 -15.69 -12.23
CA ALA A 88 0.42 -16.89 -12.34
C ALA A 88 -0.36 -18.15 -11.92
N ALA A 89 -1.12 -18.07 -10.83
CA ALA A 89 -1.99 -19.15 -10.38
C ALA A 89 -3.06 -19.52 -11.42
N ARG A 90 -3.69 -18.51 -12.05
CA ARG A 90 -4.64 -18.74 -13.16
C ARG A 90 -3.96 -19.41 -14.36
N ASP A 91 -2.77 -18.96 -14.71
CA ASP A 91 -2.04 -19.39 -15.91
C ASP A 91 -1.22 -20.67 -15.66
N GLY A 92 -1.26 -21.24 -14.45
CA GLY A 92 -0.51 -22.44 -14.07
C GLY A 92 1.02 -22.24 -14.03
N THR A 93 1.48 -21.01 -13.82
CA THR A 93 2.92 -20.65 -13.79
C THR A 93 3.41 -20.37 -12.38
N SER A 94 4.72 -20.53 -12.15
CA SER A 94 5.35 -20.19 -10.87
C SER A 94 5.45 -18.68 -10.66
N TYR A 95 5.27 -18.23 -9.43
CA TYR A 95 5.44 -16.82 -9.04
C TYR A 95 6.46 -16.67 -7.92
N ASP A 96 7.42 -15.76 -8.10
CA ASP A 96 8.39 -15.42 -7.07
C ASP A 96 8.07 -14.07 -6.39
N HIS A 97 7.88 -14.11 -5.07
CA HIS A 97 7.56 -12.94 -4.26
C HIS A 97 8.79 -12.09 -3.92
N THR A 98 10.01 -12.62 -4.03
CA THR A 98 11.24 -11.93 -3.57
C THR A 98 11.43 -10.52 -4.14
N PRO A 99 11.09 -10.21 -5.41
CA PRO A 99 11.31 -8.86 -5.97
C PRO A 99 10.36 -7.80 -5.39
N HIS A 100 9.22 -8.23 -4.85
CA HIS A 100 8.12 -7.34 -4.49
C HIS A 100 7.85 -7.26 -2.99
N ALA A 101 8.21 -8.31 -2.24
CA ALA A 101 8.06 -8.36 -0.80
C ALA A 101 8.86 -7.25 -0.10
N LEU A 102 8.39 -6.87 1.09
CA LEU A 102 9.12 -6.03 2.04
C LEU A 102 9.45 -6.85 3.29
N PRO A 103 10.61 -6.63 3.92
CA PRO A 103 10.93 -7.30 5.17
C PRO A 103 9.88 -6.99 6.25
N ARG A 104 9.54 -7.97 7.09
CA ARG A 104 8.57 -7.81 8.19
C ARG A 104 8.84 -6.57 9.07
N PRO A 105 10.08 -6.29 9.51
CA PRO A 105 10.34 -5.11 10.34
C PRO A 105 10.03 -3.78 9.62
N VAL A 106 10.18 -3.74 8.29
CA VAL A 106 9.83 -2.56 7.48
C VAL A 106 8.32 -2.41 7.40
N LEU A 107 7.60 -3.51 7.22
CA LEU A 107 6.14 -3.52 7.18
C LEU A 107 5.54 -3.10 8.53
N ASP A 108 6.09 -3.59 9.63
CA ASP A 108 5.67 -3.22 10.99
C ASP A 108 5.87 -1.70 11.21
N ALA A 109 7.02 -1.17 10.80
CA ALA A 109 7.33 0.26 10.92
C ALA A 109 6.39 1.17 10.09
N ILE A 110 5.83 0.67 8.99
CA ILE A 110 4.89 1.43 8.14
C ILE A 110 3.42 1.04 8.37
N LYS A 111 3.12 0.04 9.20
CA LYS A 111 1.75 -0.42 9.43
C LYS A 111 0.85 0.71 9.93
N SER A 112 1.35 1.54 10.83
CA SER A 112 0.62 2.71 11.34
C SER A 112 0.20 3.68 10.23
N VAL A 113 0.98 3.77 9.14
CA VAL A 113 0.60 4.59 7.96
C VAL A 113 -0.59 3.97 7.26
N PHE A 114 -0.61 2.64 7.10
CA PHE A 114 -1.75 1.93 6.52
C PHE A 114 -2.99 1.97 7.43
N ASP A 115 -2.84 1.81 8.74
CA ASP A 115 -3.95 1.93 9.70
C ASP A 115 -4.66 3.28 9.56
N ASN A 116 -3.90 4.37 9.47
CA ASN A 116 -4.47 5.71 9.29
C ASN A 116 -5.14 5.90 7.91
N LEU A 117 -4.47 5.48 6.84
CA LEU A 117 -4.94 5.65 5.46
C LEU A 117 -6.15 4.79 5.14
N CYS A 118 -6.19 3.56 5.67
CA CYS A 118 -7.24 2.58 5.40
C CYS A 118 -8.34 2.62 6.46
N SER A 119 -8.34 3.56 7.40
CA SER A 119 -9.46 3.73 8.33
C SER A 119 -10.74 4.07 7.56
N ARG A 120 -11.90 3.55 7.99
CA ARG A 120 -13.19 3.79 7.32
C ARG A 120 -13.43 5.29 7.10
N LYS A 121 -13.22 6.09 8.16
CA LYS A 121 -13.31 7.56 8.11
C LYS A 121 -12.42 8.21 7.05
N SER A 122 -11.19 7.72 6.87
CA SER A 122 -10.29 8.22 5.82
C SER A 122 -10.79 7.87 4.43
N LEU A 123 -11.28 6.64 4.24
CA LEU A 123 -11.76 6.14 2.95
C LEU A 123 -13.12 6.73 2.54
N GLU A 124 -14.04 6.92 3.49
CA GLU A 124 -15.33 7.60 3.29
C GLU A 124 -15.13 9.00 2.72
N ARG A 125 -14.28 9.82 3.35
CA ARG A 125 -13.95 11.17 2.87
C ARG A 125 -13.43 11.19 1.44
N VAL A 126 -12.64 10.18 1.07
CA VAL A 126 -12.09 10.06 -0.28
C VAL A 126 -13.17 9.68 -1.28
N LEU A 127 -14.08 8.78 -0.91
CA LEU A 127 -15.20 8.37 -1.74
C LEU A 127 -16.16 9.54 -1.97
N ASP A 128 -16.58 10.23 -0.92
CA ASP A 128 -17.48 11.37 -0.98
C ASP A 128 -16.92 12.49 -1.87
N ALA A 129 -15.65 12.85 -1.67
CA ALA A 129 -15.01 13.85 -2.51
C ALA A 129 -14.92 13.42 -3.98
N SER A 130 -14.71 12.12 -4.23
CA SER A 130 -14.61 11.58 -5.60
C SER A 130 -15.96 11.46 -6.33
N SER A 131 -17.07 11.41 -5.60
CA SER A 131 -18.42 11.35 -6.15
C SER A 131 -19.01 12.74 -6.43
N GLN A 132 -18.66 13.75 -5.62
CA GLN A 132 -19.21 15.11 -5.75
C GLN A 132 -18.53 15.94 -6.84
N ASN A 133 -17.20 15.88 -6.95
CA ASN A 133 -16.45 16.60 -7.96
C ASN A 133 -15.13 15.86 -8.24
N PRO A 134 -14.88 15.39 -9.48
CA PRO A 134 -13.65 14.66 -9.80
C PRO A 134 -12.36 15.40 -9.41
N ASN A 135 -12.36 16.73 -9.46
CA ASN A 135 -11.24 17.56 -9.04
C ASN A 135 -11.10 17.63 -7.52
N GLU A 136 -12.19 17.63 -6.74
CA GLU A 136 -12.15 17.56 -5.28
C GLU A 136 -11.78 16.17 -4.75
N GLY A 137 -12.21 15.11 -5.44
CA GLY A 137 -11.74 13.76 -5.19
C GLY A 137 -10.24 13.65 -5.38
N PHE A 138 -9.70 14.28 -6.43
CA PHE A 138 -8.26 14.39 -6.64
C PHE A 138 -7.57 15.21 -5.54
N HIS A 139 -8.12 16.35 -5.14
CA HIS A 139 -7.57 17.13 -4.03
C HIS A 139 -7.61 16.36 -2.70
N SER A 140 -8.71 15.67 -2.39
CA SER A 140 -8.87 14.87 -1.18
C SER A 140 -7.94 13.66 -1.16
N LEU A 141 -7.72 13.03 -2.32
CA LEU A 141 -6.66 12.05 -2.54
C LEU A 141 -5.29 12.65 -2.23
N VAL A 142 -4.98 13.83 -2.77
CA VAL A 142 -3.71 14.54 -2.51
C VAL A 142 -3.55 14.88 -1.03
N TRP A 143 -4.60 15.33 -0.35
CA TRP A 143 -4.61 15.63 1.09
C TRP A 143 -4.48 14.38 1.97
N LEU A 144 -5.09 13.26 1.61
CA LEU A 144 -4.83 11.98 2.27
C LEU A 144 -3.37 11.53 2.04
N MET A 145 -2.85 11.87 0.86
CA MET A 145 -1.50 11.50 0.45
C MET A 145 -0.41 12.39 1.06
N SER A 146 -0.77 13.61 1.46
CA SER A 146 0.07 14.65 2.08
C SER A 146 -0.54 15.11 3.41
N PRO A 147 -0.02 14.68 4.57
CA PRO A 147 -0.45 15.24 5.85
C PRO A 147 -0.01 16.71 5.96
N LYS A 148 -0.61 17.47 6.90
CA LYS A 148 -0.17 18.81 7.30
C LYS A 148 1.31 18.79 7.70
#